data_AF-A0A3S4GI94-F1
#
_entry.id   AF-A0A3S4GI94-F1
#
_cell.length_a   1.000
_cell.length_b   1.000
_cell.length_c   1.000
_cell.angle_alpha   90.00
_cell.angle_beta   90.00
_cell.angle_gamma   90.00
#
_symmetry.space_group_name_H-M   'P 1'
#
loop_
_entity.id
_entity.type
_entity.pdbx_description
1 polymer ?
#
loop_
_entity_poly.entity_id
_entity_poly.type
_entity_poly.pdbx_seq_one_letter_code
_entity_poly.pdbx_strand_id
1 'polypeptide(L)'
;MYHDASEVLTGDLPTPVKYFNSQIAQEYKAIEKIAQQKLVDMVPDELRDIFEPLIDEHHYSEEEQSIVKQADALCAYLKCLEELSAGNNEFLLAKGRLEKTLASRRSAEMDYFMQVFVPSFQLSLDEIKPGFAAVRFWPGGGCALPGQNILKRKQYRDQQDADHHHQYGKGHAYFDKIAK
;
A
#
# COMPACT_ATOMS: atom_id res chain seq x y z
N MET A 1 -1.59 1.46 -6.80
CA MET A 1 -0.58 1.51 -7.89
C MET A 1 -0.92 2.61 -8.87
N TYR A 2 -2.12 2.63 -9.45
CA TYR A 2 -2.52 3.61 -10.48
C TYR A 2 -3.22 4.87 -9.93
N HIS A 3 -3.21 5.09 -8.61
CA HIS A 3 -4.00 6.18 -8.00
C HIS A 3 -3.52 7.58 -8.43
N ASP A 4 -2.23 7.75 -8.73
CA ASP A 4 -1.66 9.00 -9.28
C ASP A 4 -1.42 8.93 -10.80
N ALA A 5 -1.97 7.94 -11.51
CA ALA A 5 -1.67 7.74 -12.94
C ALA A 5 -2.08 8.95 -13.80
N SER A 6 -3.17 9.63 -13.43
CA SER A 6 -3.67 10.84 -14.10
C SER A 6 -2.69 12.02 -14.05
N GLU A 7 -1.75 12.04 -13.10
CA GLU A 7 -0.75 13.11 -12.93
C GLU A 7 0.26 13.17 -14.08
N VAL A 8 0.35 12.13 -14.91
CA VAL A 8 1.10 12.20 -16.19
C VAL A 8 0.51 13.21 -17.16
N LEU A 9 -0.80 13.48 -17.07
CA LEU A 9 -1.51 14.45 -17.91
C LEU A 9 -1.77 15.77 -17.18
N THR A 10 -2.09 15.74 -15.89
CA THR A 10 -2.46 16.94 -15.11
C THR A 10 -1.26 17.63 -14.47
N GLY A 11 -0.16 16.91 -14.26
CA GLY A 11 0.93 17.30 -13.37
C GLY A 11 0.54 17.18 -11.89
N ASP A 12 1.54 16.98 -11.02
CA ASP A 12 1.33 17.02 -9.57
C ASP A 12 0.96 18.45 -9.15
N LEU A 13 -0.13 18.57 -8.40
CA LEU A 13 -0.57 19.84 -7.84
C LEU A 13 -0.46 19.78 -6.31
N PRO A 14 0.25 20.71 -5.66
CA PRO A 14 0.40 20.66 -4.21
C PRO A 14 -0.96 20.65 -3.50
N THR A 15 -1.10 19.80 -2.48
CA THR A 15 -2.32 19.67 -1.67
C THR A 15 -2.91 21.02 -1.20
N PRO A 16 -2.11 22.02 -0.77
CA PRO A 16 -2.66 23.32 -0.38
C PRO A 16 -3.37 24.08 -1.52
N VAL A 17 -2.97 23.83 -2.77
CA VAL A 17 -3.60 24.41 -3.96
C VAL A 17 -4.85 23.61 -4.34
N LYS A 18 -4.77 22.25 -4.33
CA LYS A 18 -5.92 21.36 -4.58
C LYS A 18 -7.12 21.69 -3.68
N TYR A 19 -6.88 22.08 -2.42
CA TYR A 19 -7.93 22.35 -1.42
C TYR A 19 -8.03 23.81 -0.97
N PHE A 20 -7.58 24.77 -1.78
CA PHE A 20 -7.64 26.19 -1.42
C PHE A 20 -9.08 26.67 -1.12
N ASN A 21 -10.05 26.23 -1.93
CA ASN A 21 -11.48 26.40 -1.66
C ASN A 21 -12.29 25.25 -2.28
N SER A 22 -13.58 25.16 -1.93
CA SER A 22 -14.46 24.08 -2.40
C SER A 22 -14.68 24.07 -3.92
N GLN A 23 -14.71 25.25 -4.56
CA GLN A 23 -14.88 25.36 -6.00
C GLN A 23 -13.67 24.81 -6.75
N ILE A 24 -12.45 25.23 -6.36
CA ILE A 24 -11.20 24.74 -6.93
C ILE A 24 -11.08 23.23 -6.74
N ALA A 25 -11.41 22.71 -5.55
CA ALA A 25 -11.36 21.28 -5.29
C ALA A 25 -12.31 20.47 -6.19
N GLN A 26 -13.52 21.01 -6.45
CA GLN A 26 -14.49 20.38 -7.35
C GLN A 26 -14.03 20.39 -8.81
N GLU A 27 -13.57 21.54 -9.29
CA GLU A 27 -13.05 21.69 -10.66
C GLU A 27 -11.83 20.79 -10.88
N TYR A 28 -10.94 20.71 -9.89
CA TYR A 28 -9.77 19.85 -9.98
C TYR A 28 -10.15 18.37 -10.05
N LYS A 29 -11.12 17.93 -9.23
CA LYS A 29 -11.64 16.56 -9.30
C LYS A 29 -12.27 16.25 -10.67
N ALA A 30 -12.93 17.23 -11.30
CA ALA A 30 -13.44 17.09 -12.67
C ALA A 30 -12.30 16.95 -13.69
N ILE A 31 -11.22 17.73 -13.54
CA ILE A 31 -10.02 17.64 -14.38
C ILE A 31 -9.34 16.27 -14.23
N GLU A 32 -9.16 15.77 -13.01
CA GLU A 32 -8.59 14.43 -12.75
C GLU A 32 -9.44 13.34 -13.42
N LYS A 33 -10.77 13.42 -13.32
CA LYS A 33 -11.67 12.46 -13.99
C LYS A 33 -11.50 12.47 -15.52
N ILE A 34 -11.40 13.66 -16.11
CA ILE A 34 -11.16 13.79 -17.56
C ILE A 34 -9.80 13.18 -17.94
N ALA A 35 -8.77 13.37 -17.11
CA ALA A 35 -7.45 12.79 -17.32
C ALA A 35 -7.45 11.26 -17.19
N GLN A 36 -8.14 10.71 -16.19
CA GLN A 36 -8.34 9.26 -16.03
C GLN A 36 -9.00 8.67 -17.29
N GLN A 37 -10.12 9.26 -17.75
CA GLN A 37 -10.79 8.78 -18.97
C GLN A 37 -9.87 8.84 -20.20
N LYS A 38 -9.14 9.94 -20.38
CA LYS A 38 -8.17 10.06 -21.49
C LYS A 38 -7.12 8.96 -21.45
N LEU A 39 -6.65 8.56 -20.27
CA LEU A 39 -5.71 7.46 -20.13
C LEU A 39 -6.34 6.12 -20.51
N VAL A 40 -7.58 5.87 -20.08
CA VAL A 40 -8.34 4.67 -20.46
C VAL A 40 -8.54 4.59 -21.98
N ASP A 41 -8.84 5.72 -22.63
CA ASP A 41 -9.03 5.80 -24.08
C ASP A 41 -7.73 5.54 -24.85
N MET A 42 -6.56 5.80 -24.25
CA MET A 42 -5.25 5.50 -24.83
C MET A 42 -4.86 4.01 -24.72
N VAL A 43 -5.53 3.23 -23.88
CA VAL A 43 -5.29 1.78 -23.76
C VAL A 43 -5.83 1.08 -25.02
N PRO A 44 -5.08 0.12 -25.61
CA PRO A 44 -5.57 -0.71 -26.70
C PRO A 44 -6.91 -1.38 -26.36
N ASP A 45 -7.82 -1.48 -27.34
CA ASP A 45 -9.18 -1.97 -27.13
C ASP A 45 -9.24 -3.34 -26.44
N GLU A 46 -8.29 -4.23 -26.75
CA GLU A 46 -8.20 -5.59 -26.20
C GLU A 46 -7.80 -5.68 -24.72
N LEU A 47 -7.32 -4.57 -24.13
CA LEU A 47 -6.90 -4.49 -22.72
C LEU A 47 -7.73 -3.46 -21.93
N ARG A 48 -8.60 -2.69 -22.58
CA ARG A 48 -9.25 -1.54 -21.95
C ARG A 48 -10.10 -1.93 -20.75
N ASP A 49 -10.83 -3.03 -20.85
CA ASP A 49 -11.66 -3.59 -19.77
C ASP A 49 -10.85 -4.02 -18.55
N ILE A 50 -9.57 -4.36 -18.73
CA ILE A 50 -8.65 -4.73 -17.64
C ILE A 50 -8.13 -3.46 -16.94
N PHE A 51 -7.80 -2.41 -17.69
CA PHE A 51 -7.17 -1.20 -17.15
C PHE A 51 -8.14 -0.14 -16.65
N GLU A 52 -9.33 -0.03 -17.26
CA GLU A 52 -10.38 0.91 -16.85
C GLU A 52 -10.67 0.87 -15.34
N PRO A 53 -10.97 -0.29 -14.72
CA PRO A 53 -11.24 -0.35 -13.29
C PRO A 53 -9.99 -0.12 -12.41
N LEU A 54 -8.79 -0.11 -12.99
CA LEU A 54 -7.55 0.20 -12.28
C LEU A 54 -7.24 1.70 -12.29
N ILE A 55 -7.60 2.41 -13.36
CA ILE A 55 -7.29 3.83 -13.56
C ILE A 55 -8.44 4.72 -13.07
N ASP A 56 -9.69 4.32 -13.31
CA ASP A 56 -10.85 5.09 -12.88
C ASP A 56 -11.27 4.71 -11.45
N GLU A 57 -11.07 5.66 -10.53
CA GLU A 57 -11.44 5.53 -9.12
C GLU A 57 -12.94 5.26 -8.88
N HIS A 58 -13.82 5.53 -9.85
CA HIS A 58 -15.26 5.24 -9.71
C HIS A 58 -15.54 3.73 -9.61
N HIS A 59 -14.61 2.89 -10.07
CA HIS A 59 -14.72 1.44 -9.95
C HIS A 59 -14.25 0.92 -8.59
N TYR A 60 -13.59 1.75 -7.78
CA TYR A 60 -13.06 1.32 -6.49
C TYR A 60 -14.21 1.27 -5.47
N SER A 61 -14.28 0.19 -4.70
CA SER A 61 -15.14 0.12 -3.53
C SER A 61 -14.77 1.18 -2.48
N GLU A 62 -15.69 1.53 -1.60
CA GLU A 62 -15.42 2.47 -0.50
C GLU A 62 -14.26 2.01 0.39
N GLU A 63 -14.13 0.69 0.59
CA GLU A 63 -13.03 0.09 1.36
C GLU A 63 -11.69 0.28 0.65
N GLU A 64 -11.60 -0.04 -0.64
CA GLU A 64 -10.38 0.16 -1.43
C GLU A 64 -9.97 1.64 -1.46
N GLN A 65 -10.93 2.54 -1.69
CA GLN A 65 -10.66 3.98 -1.64
C GLN A 65 -10.17 4.44 -0.26
N SER A 66 -10.74 3.90 0.81
CA SER A 66 -10.30 4.19 2.18
C SER A 66 -8.86 3.74 2.40
N ILE A 67 -8.53 2.50 2.04
CA ILE A 67 -7.18 1.94 2.19
C ILE A 67 -6.16 2.74 1.39
N VAL A 68 -6.46 3.06 0.12
CA VAL A 68 -5.56 3.84 -0.74
C VAL A 68 -5.33 5.23 -0.15
N LYS A 69 -6.38 5.92 0.32
CA LYS A 69 -6.26 7.26 0.96
C LYS A 69 -5.52 7.23 2.30
N GLN A 70 -5.59 6.12 3.03
CA GLN A 70 -4.78 5.91 4.23
C GLN A 70 -3.31 5.70 3.87
N ALA A 71 -3.03 4.85 2.88
CA ALA A 71 -1.68 4.55 2.41
C ALA A 71 -0.98 5.79 1.83
N ASP A 72 -1.69 6.57 1.00
CA ASP A 72 -1.19 7.85 0.45
C ASP A 72 -0.78 8.84 1.55
N ALA A 73 -1.65 9.06 2.54
CA ALA A 73 -1.34 9.93 3.68
C ALA A 73 -0.17 9.41 4.53
N LEU A 74 -0.05 8.09 4.69
CA LEU A 74 1.08 7.47 5.38
C LEU A 74 2.39 7.70 4.61
N CYS A 75 2.40 7.49 3.29
CA CYS A 75 3.56 7.75 2.44
C CYS A 75 4.02 9.22 2.55
N ALA A 76 3.09 10.17 2.47
CA ALA A 76 3.39 11.58 2.65
C ALA A 76 3.94 11.89 4.06
N TYR A 77 3.40 11.25 5.10
CA TYR A 77 3.88 11.40 6.48
C TYR A 77 5.29 10.85 6.67
N LEU A 78 5.57 9.66 6.13
CA LEU A 78 6.88 9.04 6.17
C LEU A 78 7.92 9.90 5.45
N LYS A 79 7.57 10.46 4.28
CA LYS A 79 8.42 11.42 3.58
C LYS A 79 8.74 12.63 4.45
N CYS A 80 7.77 13.16 5.19
CA CYS A 80 8.04 14.25 6.14
C CYS A 80 9.02 13.82 7.24
N LEU A 81 8.92 12.60 7.76
CA LEU A 81 9.85 12.10 8.78
C LEU A 81 11.28 12.01 8.23
N GLU A 82 11.44 11.47 7.01
CA GLU A 82 12.75 11.37 6.35
C GLU A 82 13.40 12.74 6.15
N GLU A 83 12.64 13.72 5.63
CA GLU A 83 13.12 15.09 5.42
C GLU A 83 13.52 15.77 6.73
N LEU A 84 12.73 15.58 7.80
CA LEU A 84 13.06 16.12 9.13
C LEU A 84 14.32 15.47 9.70
N SER A 85 14.48 14.16 9.55
CA SER A 85 15.70 13.44 9.93
C SER A 85 16.92 13.91 9.14
N ALA A 86 16.73 14.35 7.89
CA ALA A 86 17.78 14.97 7.07
C ALA A 86 18.06 16.44 7.43
N GLY A 87 17.34 17.01 8.41
CA GLY A 87 17.51 18.39 8.87
C GLY A 87 16.65 19.42 8.13
N ASN A 88 15.75 19.00 7.24
CA ASN A 88 14.87 19.89 6.50
C ASN A 88 13.60 20.23 7.30
N ASN A 89 13.66 21.35 8.03
CA ASN A 89 12.56 21.81 8.88
C ASN A 89 11.36 22.40 8.13
N GLU A 90 11.41 22.57 6.80
CA GLU A 90 10.27 23.04 6.00
C GLU A 90 9.06 22.08 6.09
N PHE A 91 9.32 20.81 6.36
CA PHE A 91 8.32 19.76 6.48
C PHE A 91 7.58 19.72 7.83
N LEU A 92 7.95 20.54 8.82
CA LEU A 92 7.29 20.58 10.13
C LEU A 92 5.79 20.90 10.02
N LEU A 93 5.43 21.88 9.18
CA LEU A 93 4.03 22.27 8.98
C LEU A 93 3.24 21.19 8.23
N ALA A 94 3.85 20.56 7.24
CA ALA A 94 3.24 19.46 6.49
C ALA A 94 2.96 18.26 7.39
N LYS A 95 3.94 17.86 8.22
CA LYS A 95 3.80 16.80 9.22
C LYS A 95 2.60 17.03 10.13
N GLY A 96 2.48 18.23 10.73
CA GLY A 96 1.37 18.54 11.64
C GLY A 96 -0.01 18.55 10.96
N ARG A 97 -0.09 18.83 9.66
CA ARG A 97 -1.34 18.68 8.88
C ARG A 97 -1.65 17.20 8.63
N LEU A 98 -0.65 16.42 8.24
CA LEU A 98 -0.79 14.99 7.98
C LEU A 98 -1.17 14.20 9.24
N GLU A 99 -0.66 14.56 10.42
CA GLU A 99 -1.07 13.93 11.68
C GLU A 99 -2.59 14.06 11.93
N LYS A 100 -3.19 15.20 11.57
CA LYS A 100 -4.64 15.40 11.66
C LYS A 100 -5.38 14.56 10.62
N THR A 101 -4.87 14.51 9.39
CA THR A 101 -5.43 13.68 8.32
C THR A 101 -5.40 12.20 8.67
N LEU A 102 -4.28 11.69 9.19
CA LEU A 102 -4.14 10.32 9.65
C LEU A 102 -5.10 10.02 10.80
N ALA A 103 -5.21 10.91 11.79
CA ALA A 103 -6.18 10.76 12.88
C ALA A 103 -7.65 10.70 12.39
N SER A 104 -8.00 11.46 11.35
CA SER A 104 -9.36 11.42 10.76
C SER A 104 -9.65 10.15 9.94
N ARG A 105 -8.61 9.47 9.45
CA ARG A 105 -8.70 8.24 8.64
C ARG A 105 -8.26 7.00 9.43
N ARG A 106 -8.26 7.11 10.76
CA ARG A 106 -7.70 6.10 11.65
C ARG A 106 -8.44 4.77 11.53
N SER A 107 -7.67 3.69 11.54
CA SER A 107 -8.13 2.30 11.47
C SER A 107 -7.24 1.40 12.33
N ALA A 108 -7.65 0.15 12.57
CA ALA A 108 -6.87 -0.79 13.37
C ALA A 108 -5.57 -1.18 12.65
N GLU A 109 -5.62 -1.33 11.33
CA GLU A 109 -4.49 -1.61 10.46
C GLU A 109 -3.50 -0.44 10.39
N MET A 110 -3.99 0.81 10.34
CA MET A 110 -3.13 1.99 10.42
C MET A 110 -2.46 2.09 11.79
N ASP A 111 -3.19 1.86 12.88
CA ASP A 111 -2.62 1.87 14.24
C ASP A 111 -1.50 0.85 14.38
N TYR A 112 -1.70 -0.37 13.86
CA TYR A 112 -0.66 -1.39 13.83
C TYR A 112 0.55 -0.92 13.02
N PHE A 113 0.33 -0.35 11.83
CA PHE A 113 1.42 0.13 10.98
C PHE A 113 2.24 1.23 11.66
N MET A 114 1.55 2.20 12.27
CA MET A 114 2.13 3.31 13.03
C MET A 114 2.94 2.83 14.23
N GLN A 115 2.49 1.79 14.93
CA GLN A 115 3.19 1.25 16.09
C GLN A 115 4.40 0.38 15.71
N VAL A 116 4.28 -0.40 14.63
CA VAL A 116 5.26 -1.44 14.30
C VAL A 116 6.33 -0.95 13.33
N PHE A 117 5.98 -0.17 12.30
CA PHE A 117 6.90 0.17 11.21
C PHE A 117 7.44 1.60 11.31
N VAL A 118 6.59 2.57 11.64
CA VAL A 118 6.96 4.00 11.63
C VAL A 118 8.15 4.35 12.53
N PRO A 119 8.36 3.75 13.74
CA PRO A 119 9.54 4.04 14.54
C PRO A 119 10.86 3.77 13.81
N SER A 120 10.87 2.84 12.86
CA SER A 120 12.07 2.49 12.09
C SER A 120 12.51 3.59 11.10
N PHE A 121 11.60 4.49 10.72
CA PHE A 121 11.91 5.60 9.78
C PHE A 121 12.67 6.76 10.44
N GLN A 122 12.84 6.72 11.77
CA GLN A 122 13.67 7.67 12.51
C GLN A 122 15.06 7.13 12.81
N LEU A 123 15.33 5.87 12.42
CA LEU A 123 16.62 5.22 12.61
C LEU A 123 17.54 5.52 11.42
N SER A 124 18.82 5.76 11.71
CA SER A 124 19.88 5.76 10.72
C SER A 124 20.14 4.35 10.17
N LEU A 125 20.81 4.26 9.02
CA LEU A 125 21.18 2.96 8.41
C LEU A 125 21.96 2.05 9.37
N ASP A 126 22.81 2.62 10.23
CA ASP A 126 23.57 1.88 11.25
C ASP A 126 22.68 1.34 12.39
N GLU A 127 21.55 1.97 12.64
CA GLU A 127 20.55 1.60 13.66
C GLU A 127 19.54 0.57 13.13
N ILE A 128 19.39 0.42 11.80
CA ILE A 128 18.53 -0.57 11.10
C ILE A 128 19.14 -2.00 11.15
N LYS A 129 20.02 -2.29 12.10
CA LYS A 129 20.53 -3.66 12.28
C LYS A 129 19.37 -4.59 12.70
N PRO A 130 19.28 -5.83 12.15
CA PRO A 130 18.16 -6.76 12.32
C PRO A 130 17.99 -7.36 13.74
N GLY A 131 18.33 -6.61 14.79
CA GLY A 131 18.14 -6.98 16.18
C GLY A 131 17.72 -5.85 17.12
N PHE A 132 17.62 -4.59 16.65
CA PHE A 132 17.39 -3.44 17.54
C PHE A 132 15.97 -2.86 17.50
N ALA A 133 15.30 -2.83 16.34
CA ALA A 133 14.00 -2.15 16.20
C ALA A 133 12.81 -2.95 16.77
N ALA A 134 12.88 -4.29 16.82
CA ALA A 134 11.72 -5.12 17.20
C ALA A 134 11.53 -5.34 18.71
N VAL A 135 12.41 -4.83 19.58
CA VAL A 135 12.47 -5.25 21.00
C VAL A 135 11.76 -4.31 21.97
N ARG A 136 11.34 -3.09 21.59
CA ARG A 136 10.89 -2.10 22.58
C ARG A 136 9.38 -1.89 22.76
N PHE A 137 8.50 -2.44 21.94
CA PHE A 137 7.07 -2.10 22.03
C PHE A 137 6.14 -3.28 21.68
N TRP A 138 6.17 -4.34 22.50
CA TRP A 138 5.08 -5.33 22.53
C TRP A 138 4.43 -5.33 23.92
N PRO A 139 3.22 -4.75 24.10
CA PRO A 139 2.58 -4.62 25.41
C PRO A 139 1.83 -5.90 25.85
N GLY A 140 2.33 -7.07 25.44
CA GLY A 140 1.82 -8.37 25.87
C GLY A 140 2.94 -9.21 26.44
N GLY A 141 3.05 -9.28 27.77
CA GLY A 141 4.03 -10.12 28.45
C GLY A 141 4.05 -11.55 27.87
N GLY A 142 5.18 -11.91 27.27
CA GLY A 142 5.40 -13.20 26.63
C GLY A 142 6.68 -13.15 25.81
N CYS A 143 7.80 -13.55 26.41
CA CYS A 143 9.07 -13.70 25.70
C CYS A 143 8.90 -14.71 24.56
N ALA A 144 8.82 -14.24 23.32
CA ALA A 144 9.07 -15.04 22.13
C ALA A 144 9.71 -14.14 21.07
N LEU A 145 11.01 -14.33 20.87
CA LEU A 145 11.79 -13.67 19.82
C LEU A 145 11.15 -13.95 18.43
N PRO A 146 10.87 -12.94 17.60
CA PRO A 146 10.44 -13.12 16.22
C PRO A 146 11.66 -13.41 15.34
N GLY A 147 12.34 -14.52 15.63
CA GLY A 147 13.48 -15.03 14.86
C GLY A 147 13.48 -16.55 14.71
N GLN A 148 12.61 -17.26 15.43
CA GLN A 148 12.56 -18.73 15.40
C GLN A 148 11.46 -19.31 14.49
N ASN A 149 10.66 -18.48 13.83
CA ASN A 149 9.51 -18.95 13.04
C ASN A 149 9.65 -18.89 11.51
N ILE A 150 10.79 -18.45 10.97
CA ILE A 150 11.01 -18.51 9.51
C ILE A 150 11.29 -19.96 9.07
N LEU A 151 12.08 -20.72 9.85
CA LEU A 151 12.32 -22.14 9.61
C LEU A 151 11.06 -22.99 9.83
N LYS A 152 10.24 -22.67 10.86
CA LYS A 152 8.96 -23.37 11.06
C LYS A 152 7.93 -23.05 9.97
N ARG A 153 7.86 -21.81 9.45
CA ARG A 153 6.99 -21.48 8.31
C ARG A 153 7.42 -22.16 7.02
N LYS A 154 8.73 -22.29 6.79
CA LYS A 154 9.25 -23.05 5.65
C LYS A 154 8.93 -24.53 5.79
N GLN A 155 9.15 -25.12 6.98
CA GLN A 155 8.76 -26.50 7.26
C GLN A 155 7.24 -26.74 7.15
N TYR A 156 6.39 -25.80 7.56
CA TYR A 156 4.93 -25.94 7.43
C TYR A 156 4.47 -25.85 5.95
N ARG A 157 5.12 -25.00 5.14
CA ARG A 157 4.84 -24.87 3.70
C ARG A 157 5.38 -26.08 2.93
N ASP A 158 6.59 -26.54 3.25
CA ASP A 158 7.21 -27.72 2.65
C ASP A 158 6.46 -29.01 3.04
N GLN A 159 5.87 -29.10 4.25
CA GLN A 159 5.02 -30.22 4.67
C GLN A 159 3.68 -30.22 3.93
N GLN A 160 3.07 -29.05 3.70
CA GLN A 160 1.83 -28.95 2.91
C GLN A 160 2.06 -29.29 1.43
N ASP A 161 3.19 -28.89 0.85
CA ASP A 161 3.54 -29.24 -0.54
C ASP A 161 3.88 -30.74 -0.70
N ALA A 162 4.48 -31.36 0.32
CA ALA A 162 4.74 -32.81 0.34
C ALA A 162 3.45 -33.64 0.48
N ASP A 163 2.49 -33.18 1.31
CA ASP A 163 1.19 -33.83 1.46
C ASP A 163 0.33 -33.67 0.20
N HIS A 164 0.39 -32.51 -0.48
CA HIS A 164 -0.32 -32.27 -1.73
C HIS A 164 0.24 -33.12 -2.90
N HIS A 165 1.54 -33.37 -2.93
CA HIS A 165 2.17 -34.29 -3.90
C HIS A 165 1.89 -35.77 -3.62
N HIS A 166 1.63 -36.17 -2.37
CA HIS A 166 1.26 -37.54 -2.04
C HIS A 166 -0.21 -37.85 -2.37
N GLN A 167 -1.08 -36.84 -2.41
CA GLN A 167 -2.51 -37.00 -2.70
C GLN A 167 -2.84 -37.04 -4.21
N TYR A 168 -1.95 -36.55 -5.09
CA TYR A 168 -2.14 -36.56 -6.56
C TYR A 168 -1.27 -37.59 -7.33
N GLY A 169 -0.61 -38.52 -6.63
CA GLY A 169 0.21 -39.59 -7.21
C GLY A 169 -0.51 -40.89 -7.59
N LYS A 170 -1.84 -40.96 -7.46
CA LYS A 170 -2.65 -42.14 -7.85
C LYS A 170 -3.83 -41.73 -8.74
N GLY A 171 -3.53 -41.39 -9.99
CA GLY A 171 -4.55 -41.02 -10.97
C GLY A 171 -4.10 -41.04 -12.43
N HIS A 172 -3.01 -41.73 -12.77
CA HIS A 172 -2.67 -42.03 -14.17
C HIS A 172 -3.40 -43.30 -14.61
N ALA A 173 -4.60 -43.14 -15.15
CA ALA A 173 -5.20 -44.00 -16.19
C ALA A 173 -6.69 -43.67 -16.37
N TYR A 174 -7.03 -42.59 -17.06
CA TYR A 174 -8.30 -42.45 -17.80
C TYR A 174 -8.19 -41.17 -18.65
N PHE A 175 -8.65 -41.22 -19.90
CA PHE A 175 -8.50 -40.20 -20.96
C PHE A 175 -7.22 -40.29 -21.81
N ASP A 176 -7.01 -41.45 -22.42
CA ASP A 176 -6.43 -41.52 -23.77
C ASP A 176 -7.29 -42.48 -24.61
N LYS A 177 -8.46 -41.97 -25.04
CA LYS A 177 -9.37 -42.52 -26.05
C LYS A 177 -10.58 -41.58 -26.16
N ILE A 178 -10.58 -40.72 -27.18
CA ILE A 178 -11.69 -40.22 -28.00
C ILE A 178 -11.17 -38.95 -28.71
N ALA A 179 -10.51 -39.17 -29.84
CA ALA A 179 -10.30 -38.18 -30.90
C ALA A 179 -9.94 -38.96 -32.19
N LYS A 180 -10.93 -39.68 -32.71
CA LYS A 180 -11.07 -40.06 -34.12
C LYS A 180 -12.54 -39.93 -34.47
#